data_AF-A0A1N7GEU3-F1
#
_entry.id   AF-A0A1N7GEU3-F1
#
_cell.length_a   1.000
_cell.length_b   1.000
_cell.length_c   1.000
_cell.angle_alpha   90.00
_cell.angle_beta   90.00
_cell.angle_gamma   90.00
#
_symmetry.space_group_name_H-M   'P 1'
#
loop_
_entity.id
_entity.type
_entity.pdbx_description
1 polymer ?
#
loop_
_entity_poly.entity_id
_entity_poly.type
_entity_poly.pdbx_seq_one_letter_code
_entity_poly.pdbx_strand_id
1 'polypeptide(L)'
;MTKLMPPAHPFDTSYLRDAEDGDKLKEECGVFGVIGVPEAANFTALGLHALQHRGQEAGGIVSYCANEGFNSARRFGYVRDNFTKQSLMETLPGELAIGHVRYSTSGGKMPVIRDVQPFFGEFAMGGAAIAHNGNITNAMALRKELIERGSIFQSNSDSECIIHLMARSLQRTIPERMEDALRRVEGAFSIVAMTRTKLIGVRDPLGVRPLVLGQVGDGWVLSSETCALDIIGATYIREVAPGELVVITKSGVESHFPFRKQKPRFCIFEHVYFSRPDSIIGDRSVYETRRQIGVELAKESPVEADLVCPVPDSGVPAAIGFSQQSGIPYAMGIIRNQYMGRTFIEPTEQIRNMGVRLKLNVNRALIAGKRVILVDDSVVRGTTSRKIREMILDAGAAEVHFRIASPPTAWPCFYGVDTPQRDKLLAATMDEEEMRQHLAVDSLKFISLDGMYRAVGEANGRDAKSPQYCDACFSGEYPVRPSDQIEQGFELKAAE
;
A
#
# COMPACT_ATOMS: atom_id res chain seq x y z
N MET A 1 -3.67 -9.63 50.03
CA MET A 1 -4.51 -10.66 49.38
C MET A 1 -5.60 -9.97 48.58
N THR A 2 -5.36 -9.81 47.28
CA THR A 2 -6.41 -9.63 46.26
C THR A 2 -5.79 -10.18 44.98
N LYS A 3 -5.99 -11.49 44.76
CA LYS A 3 -5.51 -12.20 43.58
C LYS A 3 -6.26 -11.66 42.37
N LEU A 4 -5.54 -11.08 41.42
CA LEU A 4 -6.05 -10.88 40.05
C LEU A 4 -6.44 -12.26 39.50
N MET A 5 -7.71 -12.40 39.10
CA MET A 5 -8.19 -13.61 38.44
C MET A 5 -7.59 -13.69 37.02
N PRO A 6 -7.15 -14.87 36.58
CA PRO A 6 -6.72 -15.07 35.20
C PRO A 6 -7.90 -14.95 34.22
N PRO A 7 -7.64 -14.57 32.96
CA PRO A 7 -8.66 -14.37 31.94
C PRO A 7 -9.45 -15.66 31.64
N ALA A 8 -10.72 -15.47 31.27
CA ALA A 8 -11.76 -16.50 31.22
C ALA A 8 -11.65 -17.52 30.06
N HIS A 9 -10.59 -17.52 29.25
CA HIS A 9 -10.40 -18.53 28.22
C HIS A 9 -8.92 -18.68 27.80
N PRO A 10 -8.32 -19.89 27.85
CA PRO A 10 -6.91 -20.12 27.54
C PRO A 10 -6.56 -20.11 26.03
N PHE A 11 -7.47 -19.62 25.18
CA PHE A 11 -7.31 -19.60 23.72
C PHE A 11 -7.57 -18.24 23.07
N ASP A 12 -7.66 -17.16 23.85
CA ASP A 12 -7.61 -15.83 23.26
C ASP A 12 -6.18 -15.56 22.78
N THR A 13 -5.95 -15.70 21.48
CA THR A 13 -4.66 -15.49 20.81
C THR A 13 -4.70 -14.28 19.87
N SER A 14 -5.68 -13.40 20.07
CA SER A 14 -5.89 -12.20 19.23
C SER A 14 -4.67 -11.27 19.18
N TYR A 15 -3.80 -11.29 20.20
CA TYR A 15 -2.58 -10.48 20.29
C TYR A 15 -1.33 -11.08 19.63
N LEU A 16 -1.36 -12.34 19.15
CA LEU A 16 -0.18 -13.01 18.56
C LEU A 16 -0.16 -12.99 17.03
N ARG A 17 -1.23 -12.53 16.36
CA ARG A 17 -1.24 -12.39 14.90
C ARG A 17 -0.30 -11.30 14.37
N ASP A 18 0.06 -10.34 15.22
CA ASP A 18 0.96 -9.24 14.87
C ASP A 18 2.43 -9.67 14.63
N ALA A 19 2.79 -10.90 15.01
CA ALA A 19 4.18 -11.38 14.95
C ALA A 19 4.58 -11.97 13.58
N GLU A 20 3.63 -12.33 12.72
CA GLU A 20 3.94 -13.12 11.51
C GLU A 20 4.33 -12.28 10.28
N ASP A 21 4.03 -10.98 10.27
CA ASP A 21 4.36 -10.00 9.21
C ASP A 21 4.71 -8.59 9.75
N GLY A 22 4.81 -8.41 11.07
CA GLY A 22 4.85 -7.08 11.71
C GLY A 22 6.07 -6.20 11.43
N ASP A 23 6.99 -6.63 10.56
CA ASP A 23 8.20 -5.88 10.20
C ASP A 23 8.12 -5.25 8.79
N LYS A 24 7.11 -5.61 7.99
CA LYS A 24 6.88 -5.00 6.66
C LYS A 24 5.64 -4.10 6.72
N LEU A 25 5.79 -2.89 6.20
CA LEU A 25 4.65 -1.98 6.00
C LEU A 25 3.75 -2.55 4.90
N LYS A 26 2.46 -2.25 4.97
CA LYS A 26 1.47 -2.73 4.01
C LYS A 26 0.64 -1.57 3.51
N GLU A 27 0.37 -1.53 2.22
CA GLU A 27 -0.53 -0.53 1.66
C GLU A 27 -1.96 -1.00 1.90
N GLU A 28 -2.87 -0.05 2.11
CA GLU A 28 -4.23 -0.42 2.47
C GLU A 28 -4.96 -1.10 1.32
N CYS A 29 -4.84 -0.59 0.10
CA CYS A 29 -5.84 -0.92 -0.92
C CYS A 29 -5.31 -0.80 -2.36
N GLY A 30 -5.98 -1.49 -3.28
CA GLY A 30 -5.85 -1.30 -4.72
C GLY A 30 -7.23 -1.14 -5.35
N VAL A 31 -7.37 -0.19 -6.28
CA VAL A 31 -8.64 0.10 -6.97
C VAL A 31 -8.52 -0.20 -8.46
N PHE A 32 -9.62 -0.68 -9.04
CA PHE A 32 -9.74 -0.95 -10.47
C PHE A 32 -11.15 -0.63 -10.95
N GLY A 33 -11.31 -0.16 -12.18
CA GLY A 33 -12.62 -0.07 -12.82
C GLY A 33 -12.51 -0.04 -14.32
N VAL A 34 -13.54 -0.54 -14.99
CA VAL A 34 -13.61 -0.63 -16.45
C VAL A 34 -15.01 -0.33 -16.96
N ILE A 35 -15.11 0.36 -18.09
CA ILE A 35 -16.35 0.66 -18.80
C ILE A 35 -16.21 0.38 -20.28
N GLY A 36 -17.26 -0.11 -20.92
CA GLY A 36 -17.32 -0.28 -22.38
C GLY A 36 -16.73 -1.59 -22.88
N VAL A 37 -16.65 -2.61 -22.02
CA VAL A 37 -16.30 -3.98 -22.41
C VAL A 37 -17.40 -4.95 -21.96
N PRO A 38 -17.72 -6.00 -22.75
CA PRO A 38 -18.55 -7.09 -22.26
C PRO A 38 -17.92 -7.75 -21.03
N GLU A 39 -18.75 -8.23 -20.12
CA GLU A 39 -18.31 -8.93 -18.90
C GLU A 39 -17.28 -8.13 -18.07
N ALA A 40 -17.55 -6.85 -17.84
CA ALA A 40 -16.66 -5.93 -17.13
C ALA A 40 -16.17 -6.46 -15.76
N ALA A 41 -16.97 -7.30 -15.10
CA ALA A 41 -16.58 -7.94 -13.84
C ALA A 41 -15.39 -8.91 -13.99
N ASN A 42 -15.25 -9.62 -15.12
CA ASN A 42 -14.12 -10.52 -15.40
C ASN A 42 -12.81 -9.73 -15.56
N PHE A 43 -12.84 -8.65 -16.33
CA PHE A 43 -11.72 -7.70 -16.44
C PHE A 43 -11.35 -7.10 -15.09
N THR A 44 -12.36 -6.72 -14.29
CA THR A 44 -12.14 -6.22 -12.93
C THR A 44 -11.47 -7.27 -12.04
N ALA A 45 -11.91 -8.52 -12.07
CA ALA A 45 -11.29 -9.59 -11.28
C ALA A 45 -9.83 -9.83 -11.67
N LEU A 46 -9.49 -9.82 -12.97
CA LEU A 46 -8.12 -9.95 -13.46
C LEU A 46 -7.24 -8.75 -13.05
N GLY A 47 -7.77 -7.53 -13.18
CA GLY A 47 -7.08 -6.31 -12.74
C GLY A 47 -6.80 -6.32 -11.24
N LEU A 48 -7.79 -6.70 -10.42
CA LEU A 48 -7.62 -6.85 -8.97
C LEU A 48 -6.64 -7.97 -8.60
N HIS A 49 -6.59 -9.06 -9.36
CA HIS A 49 -5.60 -10.11 -9.18
C HIS A 49 -4.16 -9.57 -9.42
N ALA A 50 -3.96 -8.73 -10.42
CA ALA A 50 -2.67 -8.07 -10.64
C ALA A 50 -2.29 -7.08 -9.52
N LEU A 51 -3.29 -6.47 -8.86
CA LEU A 51 -3.10 -5.57 -7.71
C LEU A 51 -3.10 -6.28 -6.35
N GLN A 52 -3.13 -7.61 -6.31
CA GLN A 52 -3.29 -8.39 -5.07
C GLN A 52 -2.22 -8.10 -4.00
N HIS A 53 -1.04 -7.63 -4.39
CA HIS A 53 0.01 -7.22 -3.45
C HIS A 53 -0.38 -6.00 -2.61
N ARG A 54 -1.32 -5.15 -3.08
CA ARG A 54 -1.84 -4.00 -2.33
C ARG A 54 -2.88 -4.35 -1.27
N GLY A 55 -3.37 -5.59 -1.24
CA GLY A 55 -4.37 -5.98 -0.26
C GLY A 55 -4.77 -7.43 -0.43
N GLN A 56 -4.76 -8.21 0.65
CA GLN A 56 -4.88 -9.67 0.62
C GLN A 56 -5.94 -10.19 1.61
N GLU A 57 -6.62 -9.30 2.32
CA GLU A 57 -7.57 -9.66 3.37
C GLU A 57 -9.00 -9.76 2.86
N ALA A 58 -9.36 -8.96 1.86
CA ALA A 58 -10.65 -9.00 1.23
C ALA A 58 -10.60 -8.41 -0.18
N GLY A 59 -11.59 -8.76 -0.99
CA GLY A 59 -11.85 -8.17 -2.28
C GLY A 59 -13.34 -7.99 -2.53
N GLY A 60 -13.68 -7.02 -3.38
CA GLY A 60 -15.05 -6.78 -3.80
C GLY A 60 -15.15 -6.26 -5.22
N ILE A 61 -16.26 -6.58 -5.87
CA ILE A 61 -16.64 -6.09 -7.20
C ILE A 61 -18.07 -5.59 -7.14
N VAL A 62 -18.32 -4.45 -7.78
CA VAL A 62 -19.66 -3.95 -8.10
C VAL A 62 -19.75 -3.80 -9.61
N SER A 63 -20.83 -4.32 -10.21
CA SER A 63 -21.14 -4.16 -11.63
C SER A 63 -22.52 -3.52 -11.82
N TYR A 64 -22.80 -3.03 -13.03
CA TYR A 64 -24.11 -2.51 -13.40
C TYR A 64 -24.61 -3.09 -14.72
N CYS A 65 -25.84 -3.62 -14.69
CA CYS A 65 -26.59 -4.08 -15.85
C CYS A 65 -27.94 -3.36 -15.92
N ALA A 66 -28.38 -2.92 -17.10
CA ALA A 66 -29.63 -2.14 -17.24
C ALA A 66 -30.87 -2.87 -16.72
N ASN A 67 -30.94 -4.20 -16.90
CA ASN A 67 -32.11 -5.01 -16.52
C ASN A 67 -32.10 -5.43 -15.04
N GLU A 68 -30.93 -5.50 -14.42
CA GLU A 68 -30.76 -6.03 -13.05
C GLU A 68 -30.32 -4.96 -12.04
N GLY A 69 -29.88 -3.79 -12.51
CA GLY A 69 -29.37 -2.72 -11.67
C GLY A 69 -27.92 -2.96 -11.23
N PHE A 70 -27.60 -2.49 -10.02
CA PHE A 70 -26.28 -2.67 -9.42
C PHE A 70 -26.20 -4.04 -8.74
N ASN A 71 -25.13 -4.77 -9.03
CA ASN A 71 -24.84 -6.07 -8.42
C ASN A 71 -23.50 -6.01 -7.69
N SER A 72 -23.40 -6.69 -6.55
CA SER A 72 -22.19 -6.63 -5.73
C SER A 72 -21.81 -8.00 -5.16
N ALA A 73 -20.51 -8.25 -5.12
CA ALA A 73 -19.94 -9.40 -4.44
C ALA A 73 -18.74 -8.94 -3.61
N ARG A 74 -18.77 -9.23 -2.30
CA ARG A 74 -17.69 -8.95 -1.35
C ARG A 74 -17.26 -10.26 -0.71
N ARG A 75 -15.95 -10.48 -0.58
CA ARG A 75 -15.38 -11.73 -0.08
C ARG A 75 -14.13 -11.45 0.75
N PHE A 76 -13.90 -12.28 1.77
CA PHE A 76 -12.63 -12.32 2.48
C PHE A 76 -11.61 -13.17 1.72
N GLY A 77 -10.33 -12.83 1.88
CA GLY A 77 -9.21 -13.52 1.26
C GLY A 77 -8.87 -13.02 -0.15
N TYR A 78 -8.11 -13.83 -0.87
CA TYR A 78 -7.55 -13.49 -2.17
C TYR A 78 -8.62 -13.46 -3.26
N VAL A 79 -8.37 -12.65 -4.29
CA VAL A 79 -9.21 -12.53 -5.49
C VAL A 79 -9.26 -13.87 -6.22
N ARG A 80 -8.12 -14.54 -6.40
CA ARG A 80 -8.04 -15.84 -7.10
C ARG A 80 -8.90 -16.94 -6.45
N ASP A 81 -9.10 -16.89 -5.14
CA ASP A 81 -9.84 -17.91 -4.40
C ASP A 81 -11.35 -17.64 -4.46
N ASN A 82 -11.75 -16.40 -4.80
CA ASN A 82 -13.11 -15.92 -4.63
C ASN A 82 -13.81 -15.54 -5.93
N PHE A 83 -13.10 -14.93 -6.88
CA PHE A 83 -13.65 -14.35 -8.12
C PHE A 83 -13.23 -15.13 -9.37
N THR A 84 -13.11 -16.45 -9.25
CA THR A 84 -12.78 -17.37 -10.36
C THR A 84 -13.92 -18.31 -10.74
N LYS A 85 -14.96 -18.41 -9.90
CA LYS A 85 -16.11 -19.28 -10.15
C LYS A 85 -17.07 -18.60 -11.11
N GLN A 86 -17.36 -19.28 -12.23
CA GLN A 86 -18.32 -18.80 -13.23
C GLN A 86 -19.67 -18.43 -12.61
N SER A 87 -20.22 -19.26 -11.72
CA SER A 87 -21.51 -19.00 -11.06
C SER A 87 -21.53 -17.73 -10.21
N LEU A 88 -20.38 -17.25 -9.72
CA LEU A 88 -20.30 -15.95 -9.06
C LEU A 88 -20.23 -14.82 -10.09
N MET A 89 -19.47 -15.00 -11.17
CA MET A 89 -19.33 -13.96 -12.20
C MET A 89 -20.64 -13.72 -12.94
N GLU A 90 -21.47 -14.76 -13.09
CA GLU A 90 -22.85 -14.65 -13.61
C GLU A 90 -23.74 -13.74 -12.76
N THR A 91 -23.46 -13.57 -11.46
CA THR A 91 -24.18 -12.60 -10.61
C THR A 91 -23.66 -11.17 -10.73
N LEU A 92 -22.65 -10.92 -11.57
CA LEU A 92 -22.05 -9.61 -11.80
C LEU A 92 -22.10 -9.22 -13.29
N PRO A 93 -23.31 -9.17 -13.90
CA PRO A 93 -23.44 -8.82 -15.31
C PRO A 93 -23.15 -7.34 -15.56
N GLY A 94 -22.85 -7.01 -16.82
CA GLY A 94 -22.78 -5.64 -17.30
C GLY A 94 -21.48 -5.26 -18.03
N GLU A 95 -21.50 -4.06 -18.60
CA GLU A 95 -20.38 -3.44 -19.33
C GLU A 95 -19.61 -2.41 -18.49
N LEU A 96 -19.96 -2.27 -17.21
CA LEU A 96 -19.37 -1.33 -16.26
C LEU A 96 -19.20 -2.04 -14.92
N ALA A 97 -17.98 -2.06 -14.42
CA ALA A 97 -17.66 -2.60 -13.11
C ALA A 97 -16.50 -1.86 -12.45
N ILE A 98 -16.52 -1.83 -11.13
CA ILE A 98 -15.41 -1.36 -10.29
C ILE A 98 -15.10 -2.41 -9.24
N GLY A 99 -13.88 -2.39 -8.75
CA GLY A 99 -13.38 -3.37 -7.81
C GLY A 99 -12.34 -2.81 -6.88
N HIS A 100 -12.12 -3.56 -5.81
CA HIS A 100 -11.21 -3.18 -4.74
C HIS A 100 -10.56 -4.41 -4.11
N VAL A 101 -9.25 -4.33 -3.81
CA VAL A 101 -8.56 -5.25 -2.90
C VAL A 101 -8.17 -4.51 -1.63
N ARG A 102 -8.32 -5.16 -0.48
CA ARG A 102 -8.18 -4.54 0.85
C ARG A 102 -7.13 -5.23 1.71
N TYR A 103 -6.44 -4.42 2.48
CA TYR A 103 -5.69 -4.69 3.68
C TYR A 103 -6.32 -3.89 4.83
N SER A 104 -6.59 -4.51 5.98
CA SER A 104 -7.15 -3.80 7.14
C SER A 104 -6.05 -3.04 7.83
N THR A 105 -6.32 -1.78 8.12
CA THR A 105 -5.42 -0.93 8.89
C THR A 105 -5.86 -0.78 10.32
N SER A 106 -4.88 -0.54 11.17
CA SER A 106 -5.01 -0.01 12.53
C SER A 106 -6.20 -0.55 13.34
N GLY A 107 -5.97 -1.63 14.10
CA GLY A 107 -6.81 -1.89 15.27
C GLY A 107 -7.02 -3.34 15.71
N GLY A 108 -6.30 -4.33 15.19
CA GLY A 108 -6.41 -5.73 15.65
C GLY A 108 -7.82 -6.34 15.56
N LYS A 109 -8.76 -5.65 14.89
CA LYS A 109 -10.13 -6.12 14.73
C LYS A 109 -10.16 -7.06 13.54
N MET A 110 -10.83 -8.19 13.73
CA MET A 110 -11.15 -9.12 12.65
C MET A 110 -11.78 -8.35 11.48
N PRO A 111 -11.34 -8.57 10.22
CA PRO A 111 -11.96 -7.94 9.06
C PRO A 111 -13.46 -8.15 9.08
N VAL A 112 -14.23 -7.07 9.04
CA VAL A 112 -15.70 -7.13 8.97
C VAL A 112 -16.12 -6.93 7.53
N ILE A 113 -17.06 -7.75 7.06
CA ILE A 113 -17.50 -7.76 5.65
C ILE A 113 -18.10 -6.41 5.23
N ARG A 114 -18.66 -5.67 6.20
CA ARG A 114 -19.25 -4.33 5.99
C ARG A 114 -18.21 -3.28 5.62
N ASP A 115 -16.95 -3.48 6.00
CA ASP A 115 -15.84 -2.59 5.67
C ASP A 115 -15.19 -2.95 4.31
N VAL A 116 -15.66 -4.02 3.63
CA VAL A 116 -15.14 -4.42 2.32
C VAL A 116 -15.78 -3.55 1.23
N GLN A 117 -14.93 -2.86 0.50
CA GLN A 117 -15.27 -2.03 -0.66
C GLN A 117 -15.50 -2.88 -1.92
N PRO A 118 -16.15 -2.36 -2.99
CA PRO A 118 -16.73 -1.01 -3.13
C PRO A 118 -17.99 -0.76 -2.27
N PHE A 119 -18.14 0.46 -1.76
CA PHE A 119 -19.35 0.92 -1.10
C PHE A 119 -20.39 1.36 -2.12
N PHE A 120 -21.66 1.06 -1.87
CA PHE A 120 -22.78 1.47 -2.71
C PHE A 120 -23.75 2.34 -1.89
N GLY A 121 -24.27 3.39 -2.50
CA GLY A 121 -25.35 4.21 -1.95
C GLY A 121 -26.40 4.51 -3.00
N GLU A 122 -27.68 4.39 -2.63
CA GLU A 122 -28.81 4.86 -3.43
C GLU A 122 -29.06 6.34 -3.10
N PHE A 123 -28.90 7.22 -4.08
CA PHE A 123 -29.13 8.65 -3.92
C PHE A 123 -30.44 9.06 -4.61
N ALA A 124 -30.96 10.26 -4.33
CA ALA A 124 -32.20 10.76 -4.93
C ALA A 124 -32.21 10.78 -6.48
N MET A 125 -31.03 10.73 -7.13
CA MET A 125 -30.87 10.74 -8.59
C MET A 125 -30.37 9.39 -9.16
N GLY A 126 -30.31 8.36 -8.31
CA GLY A 126 -29.87 7.01 -8.64
C GLY A 126 -28.63 6.57 -7.84
N GLY A 127 -28.34 5.26 -7.91
CA GLY A 127 -27.21 4.65 -7.24
C GLY A 127 -25.83 5.03 -7.77
N ALA A 128 -24.84 5.01 -6.87
CA ALA A 128 -23.43 5.05 -7.21
C ALA A 128 -22.61 4.12 -6.29
N ALA A 129 -21.51 3.61 -6.81
CA ALA A 129 -20.56 2.81 -6.06
C ALA A 129 -19.16 3.44 -6.06
N ILE A 130 -18.40 3.26 -4.98
CA ILE A 130 -17.11 3.92 -4.73
C ILE A 130 -16.12 2.91 -4.15
N ALA A 131 -14.92 2.89 -4.74
CA ALA A 131 -13.73 2.22 -4.25
C ALA A 131 -12.63 3.28 -4.03
N HIS A 132 -11.91 3.20 -2.92
CA HIS A 132 -10.97 4.19 -2.44
C HIS A 132 -9.67 3.52 -1.99
N ASN A 133 -8.54 3.98 -2.53
CA ASN A 133 -7.21 3.72 -1.99
C ASN A 133 -6.65 5.00 -1.36
N GLY A 134 -6.35 4.95 -0.07
CA GLY A 134 -5.85 6.09 0.69
C GLY A 134 -6.32 6.04 2.14
N ASN A 135 -6.26 7.18 2.83
CA ASN A 135 -6.81 7.35 4.16
C ASN A 135 -7.29 8.80 4.35
N ILE A 136 -8.52 8.95 4.83
CA ILE A 136 -9.12 10.25 5.14
C ILE A 136 -8.72 10.65 6.56
N THR A 137 -7.93 11.71 6.70
CA THR A 137 -7.33 12.13 7.98
C THR A 137 -8.27 12.89 8.91
N ASN A 138 -9.47 13.26 8.43
CA ASN A 138 -10.53 13.88 9.23
C ASN A 138 -11.82 13.03 9.26
N ALA A 139 -11.72 11.73 9.00
CA ALA A 139 -12.85 10.81 8.91
C ALA A 139 -13.65 10.72 10.22
N MET A 140 -12.99 10.76 11.37
CA MET A 140 -13.65 10.68 12.68
C MET A 140 -14.47 11.94 12.95
N ALA A 141 -13.89 13.11 12.70
CA ALA A 141 -14.60 14.38 12.79
C ALA A 141 -15.82 14.43 11.84
N LEU A 142 -15.63 14.03 10.58
CA LEU A 142 -16.71 13.96 9.58
C LEU A 142 -17.81 12.98 9.99
N ARG A 143 -17.44 11.78 10.43
CA ARG A 143 -18.39 10.75 10.89
C ARG A 143 -19.21 11.26 12.07
N LYS A 144 -18.58 11.89 13.05
CA LYS A 144 -19.27 12.49 14.21
C LYS A 144 -20.30 13.52 13.78
N GLU A 145 -19.91 14.49 12.94
CA GLU A 145 -20.85 15.50 12.42
C GLU A 145 -22.01 14.86 11.65
N LEU A 146 -21.73 13.85 10.82
CA LEU A 146 -22.74 13.18 10.01
C LEU A 146 -23.75 12.42 10.88
N ILE A 147 -23.29 11.73 11.93
CA ILE A 147 -24.14 11.02 12.89
C ILE A 147 -24.99 12.01 13.69
N GLU A 148 -24.42 13.11 14.19
CA GLU A 148 -25.14 14.15 14.92
C GLU A 148 -26.28 14.77 14.08
N ARG A 149 -26.14 14.74 12.75
CA ARG A 149 -27.15 15.20 11.79
C ARG A 149 -28.05 14.07 11.25
N GLY A 150 -28.03 12.90 11.88
CA GLY A 150 -28.96 11.80 11.61
C GLY A 150 -28.48 10.76 10.58
N SER A 151 -27.21 10.77 10.16
CA SER A 151 -26.66 9.74 9.27
C SER A 151 -26.41 8.43 10.05
N ILE A 152 -26.71 7.30 9.41
CA ILE A 152 -26.48 5.97 9.98
C ILE A 152 -25.33 5.30 9.22
N PHE A 153 -24.25 4.97 9.92
CA PHE A 153 -23.11 4.25 9.37
C PHE A 153 -23.23 2.75 9.63
N GLN A 154 -22.88 1.94 8.65
CA GLN A 154 -22.89 0.47 8.73
C GLN A 154 -21.49 -0.12 8.88
N SER A 155 -20.46 0.64 8.51
CA SER A 155 -19.06 0.26 8.52
C SER A 155 -18.24 1.19 9.44
N ASN A 156 -16.97 0.84 9.64
CA ASN A 156 -15.97 1.71 10.24
C ASN A 156 -14.99 2.24 9.18
N SER A 157 -15.24 2.00 7.89
CA SER A 157 -14.40 2.55 6.82
C SER A 157 -14.62 4.04 6.70
N ASP A 158 -13.51 4.78 6.62
CA ASP A 158 -13.48 6.19 6.27
C ASP A 158 -14.24 6.50 4.96
N SER A 159 -14.20 5.57 4.01
CA SER A 159 -14.80 5.68 2.68
C SER A 159 -16.32 5.82 2.71
N GLU A 160 -16.99 5.31 3.75
CA GLU A 160 -18.44 5.51 3.94
C GLU A 160 -18.79 6.99 4.22
N CYS A 161 -17.85 7.77 4.77
CA CYS A 161 -18.05 9.21 4.94
C CYS A 161 -18.29 9.91 3.60
N ILE A 162 -17.61 9.48 2.53
CA ILE A 162 -17.76 10.04 1.18
C ILE A 162 -19.20 9.83 0.69
N ILE A 163 -19.76 8.64 0.88
CA ILE A 163 -21.15 8.32 0.49
C ILE A 163 -22.14 9.25 1.22
N HIS A 164 -21.99 9.41 2.53
CA HIS A 164 -22.88 10.29 3.31
C HIS A 164 -22.73 11.76 2.94
N LEU A 165 -21.51 12.24 2.65
CA LEU A 165 -21.28 13.60 2.18
C LEU A 165 -21.94 13.83 0.81
N MET A 166 -21.82 12.88 -0.12
CA MET A 166 -22.49 12.95 -1.43
C MET A 166 -24.01 12.97 -1.31
N ALA A 167 -24.57 12.19 -0.37
CA ALA A 167 -26.01 12.15 -0.13
C ALA A 167 -26.55 13.50 0.36
N ARG A 168 -25.75 14.23 1.14
CA ARG A 168 -26.11 15.54 1.71
C ARG A 168 -25.83 16.71 0.78
N SER A 169 -25.05 16.51 -0.28
CA SER A 169 -24.78 17.55 -1.27
C SER A 169 -26.09 18.06 -1.93
N LEU A 170 -26.10 19.30 -2.41
CA LEU A 170 -27.23 19.88 -3.16
C LEU A 170 -26.96 19.93 -4.68
N GLN A 171 -25.81 19.42 -5.12
CA GLN A 171 -25.46 19.41 -6.54
C GLN A 171 -26.39 18.49 -7.35
N ARG A 172 -26.42 18.66 -8.68
CA ARG A 172 -27.44 18.02 -9.53
C ARG A 172 -27.01 16.64 -10.02
N THR A 173 -25.72 16.44 -10.23
CA THR A 173 -25.19 15.19 -10.77
C THR A 173 -24.28 14.48 -9.77
N ILE A 174 -24.14 13.15 -9.90
CA ILE A 174 -23.25 12.37 -9.04
C ILE A 174 -21.78 12.86 -9.08
N PRO A 175 -21.18 13.18 -10.26
CA PRO A 175 -19.85 13.77 -10.31
C PRO A 175 -19.74 15.06 -9.48
N GLU A 176 -20.66 16.03 -9.67
CA GLU A 176 -20.62 17.30 -8.91
C GLU A 176 -20.81 17.08 -7.40
N ARG A 177 -21.63 16.11 -6.99
CA ARG A 177 -21.80 15.74 -5.57
C ARG A 177 -20.54 15.12 -4.99
N MET A 178 -19.83 14.33 -5.78
CA MET A 178 -18.54 13.78 -5.40
C MET A 178 -17.50 14.89 -5.25
N GLU A 179 -17.46 15.86 -6.17
CA GLU A 179 -16.60 17.05 -6.01
C GLU A 179 -16.90 17.79 -4.70
N ASP A 180 -18.18 18.06 -4.43
CA ASP A 180 -18.63 18.76 -3.24
C ASP A 180 -18.27 18.00 -1.95
N ALA A 181 -18.44 16.67 -1.96
CA ALA A 181 -18.04 15.80 -0.86
C ALA A 181 -16.52 15.83 -0.63
N LEU A 182 -15.73 15.65 -1.70
CA LEU A 182 -14.27 15.54 -1.61
C LEU A 182 -13.59 16.86 -1.24
N ARG A 183 -14.24 18.03 -1.45
CA ARG A 183 -13.75 19.31 -0.91
C ARG A 183 -13.74 19.37 0.62
N ARG A 184 -14.49 18.50 1.29
CA ARG A 184 -14.54 18.41 2.76
C ARG A 184 -13.62 17.34 3.34
N VAL A 185 -13.09 16.47 2.48
CA VAL A 185 -12.22 15.35 2.85
C VAL A 185 -10.79 15.86 2.92
N GLU A 186 -10.13 15.59 4.04
CA GLU A 186 -8.69 15.76 4.20
C GLU A 186 -8.02 14.39 4.12
N GLY A 187 -6.84 14.31 3.52
CA GLY A 187 -6.05 13.09 3.48
C GLY A 187 -5.48 12.81 2.10
N ALA A 188 -5.22 11.53 1.85
CA ALA A 188 -4.77 11.03 0.56
C ALA A 188 -5.84 10.12 -0.01
N PHE A 189 -6.14 10.24 -1.30
CA PHE A 189 -7.15 9.40 -1.94
C PHE A 189 -6.92 9.26 -3.44
N SER A 190 -7.01 8.03 -3.91
CA SER A 190 -7.30 7.65 -5.30
C SER A 190 -8.62 6.91 -5.30
N ILE A 191 -9.61 7.44 -5.99
CA ILE A 191 -10.98 6.92 -6.01
C ILE A 191 -11.31 6.44 -7.41
N VAL A 192 -11.92 5.25 -7.47
CA VAL A 192 -12.65 4.77 -8.64
C VAL A 192 -14.10 4.59 -8.24
N ALA A 193 -14.99 5.26 -8.95
CA ALA A 193 -16.42 5.22 -8.69
C ALA A 193 -17.21 4.97 -9.96
N MET A 194 -18.45 4.53 -9.81
CA MET A 194 -19.35 4.33 -10.94
C MET A 194 -20.77 4.77 -10.64
N THR A 195 -21.46 5.20 -11.69
CA THR A 195 -22.92 5.33 -11.72
C THR A 195 -23.48 4.26 -12.66
N ARG A 196 -24.74 4.42 -13.09
CA ARG A 196 -25.36 3.58 -14.13
C ARG A 196 -24.67 3.70 -15.50
N THR A 197 -24.04 4.83 -15.78
CA THR A 197 -23.56 5.17 -17.14
C THR A 197 -22.17 5.77 -17.19
N LYS A 198 -21.51 5.95 -16.05
CA LYS A 198 -20.23 6.64 -15.92
C LYS A 198 -19.27 5.85 -15.05
N LEU A 199 -18.03 5.74 -15.49
CA LEU A 199 -16.87 5.41 -14.67
C LEU A 199 -16.19 6.73 -14.30
N ILE A 200 -15.82 6.90 -13.03
CA ILE A 200 -15.29 8.15 -12.49
C ILE A 200 -13.99 7.84 -11.76
N GLY A 201 -12.94 8.61 -12.03
CA GLY A 201 -11.66 8.53 -11.33
C GLY A 201 -11.36 9.86 -10.64
N VAL A 202 -10.87 9.84 -9.41
CA VAL A 202 -10.45 11.07 -8.71
C VAL A 202 -9.15 10.85 -7.99
N ARG A 203 -8.24 11.82 -8.08
CA ARG A 203 -6.99 11.83 -7.30
C ARG A 203 -6.95 13.07 -6.40
N ASP A 204 -6.44 12.93 -5.18
CA ASP A 204 -6.33 14.03 -4.23
C ASP A 204 -5.46 15.18 -4.78
N PRO A 205 -5.60 16.42 -4.26
CA PRO A 205 -4.92 17.60 -4.81
C PRO A 205 -3.38 17.54 -4.80
N LEU A 206 -2.80 16.72 -3.92
CA LEU A 206 -1.36 16.49 -3.84
C LEU A 206 -0.93 15.25 -4.63
N GLY A 207 -1.88 14.43 -5.06
CA GLY A 207 -1.65 13.22 -5.81
C GLY A 207 -0.86 12.17 -5.03
N VAL A 208 -1.12 12.01 -3.73
CA VAL A 208 -0.31 11.15 -2.85
C VAL A 208 -0.37 9.68 -3.28
N ARG A 209 -1.57 9.19 -3.64
CA ARG A 209 -1.80 7.81 -4.10
C ARG A 209 -1.80 7.72 -5.63
N PRO A 210 -1.39 6.59 -6.23
CA PRO A 210 -1.36 6.45 -7.68
C PRO A 210 -2.76 6.17 -8.26
N LEU A 211 -2.99 6.63 -9.48
CA LEU A 211 -4.15 6.29 -10.30
C LEU A 211 -3.80 6.53 -11.77
N VAL A 212 -4.00 5.52 -12.62
CA VAL A 212 -3.69 5.55 -14.04
C VAL A 212 -4.93 5.31 -14.89
N LEU A 213 -4.92 5.88 -16.09
CA LEU A 213 -5.92 5.70 -17.13
C LEU A 213 -5.35 4.80 -18.23
N GLY A 214 -6.12 3.78 -18.61
CA GLY A 214 -5.82 2.89 -19.72
C GLY A 214 -7.01 2.72 -20.66
N GLN A 215 -6.77 2.09 -21.80
CA GLN A 215 -7.79 1.79 -22.81
C GLN A 215 -7.71 0.31 -23.22
N VAL A 216 -8.85 -0.38 -23.32
CA VAL A 216 -8.94 -1.79 -23.71
C VAL A 216 -10.06 -1.98 -24.74
N GLY A 217 -9.69 -2.35 -25.96
CA GLY A 217 -10.60 -2.24 -27.10
C GLY A 217 -11.15 -0.82 -27.21
N ASP A 218 -12.48 -0.68 -27.27
CA ASP A 218 -13.16 0.62 -27.26
C ASP A 218 -13.50 1.11 -25.83
N GLY A 219 -13.19 0.32 -24.82
CA GLY A 219 -13.45 0.60 -23.41
C GLY A 219 -12.29 1.31 -22.70
N TRP A 220 -12.57 1.81 -21.50
CA TRP A 220 -11.63 2.57 -20.68
C TRP A 220 -11.45 1.95 -19.30
N VAL A 221 -10.24 2.07 -18.76
CA VAL A 221 -9.82 1.45 -17.51
C VAL A 221 -9.22 2.49 -16.58
N LEU A 222 -9.55 2.41 -15.30
CA LEU A 222 -8.84 3.10 -14.22
C LEU A 222 -8.20 2.07 -13.29
N SER A 223 -6.97 2.32 -12.86
CA SER A 223 -6.28 1.39 -11.96
C SER A 223 -5.28 2.09 -11.05
N SER A 224 -5.00 1.53 -9.87
CA SER A 224 -3.90 1.99 -9.02
C SER A 224 -2.52 1.86 -9.66
N GLU A 225 -2.29 0.86 -10.51
CA GLU A 225 -0.98 0.63 -11.15
C GLU A 225 -1.10 0.14 -12.59
N THR A 226 -0.06 0.41 -13.39
CA THR A 226 -0.01 -0.02 -14.80
C THR A 226 0.04 -1.54 -14.96
N CYS A 227 0.60 -2.30 -14.00
CA CYS A 227 0.66 -3.76 -14.09
C CYS A 227 -0.72 -4.44 -14.20
N ALA A 228 -1.79 -3.77 -13.76
CA ALA A 228 -3.16 -4.23 -13.92
C ALA A 228 -3.77 -3.89 -15.28
N LEU A 229 -3.19 -2.92 -16.01
CA LEU A 229 -3.50 -2.68 -17.42
C LEU A 229 -2.87 -3.78 -18.28
N ASP A 230 -1.62 -4.13 -18.01
CA ASP A 230 -0.85 -5.12 -18.77
C ASP A 230 -1.54 -6.50 -18.80
N ILE A 231 -2.05 -6.96 -17.65
CA ILE A 231 -2.67 -8.29 -17.52
C ILE A 231 -3.94 -8.46 -18.36
N ILE A 232 -4.66 -7.36 -18.63
CA ILE A 232 -5.88 -7.37 -19.44
C ILE A 232 -5.65 -6.90 -20.89
N GLY A 233 -4.39 -6.65 -21.27
CA GLY A 233 -4.04 -6.12 -22.58
C GLY A 233 -4.50 -4.69 -22.82
N ALA A 234 -4.67 -3.89 -21.77
CA ALA A 234 -5.01 -2.49 -21.90
C ALA A 234 -3.77 -1.65 -22.22
N THR A 235 -3.92 -0.69 -23.13
CA THR A 235 -2.87 0.30 -23.43
C THR A 235 -2.86 1.37 -22.35
N TYR A 236 -1.69 1.63 -21.75
CA TYR A 236 -1.50 2.77 -20.85
C TYR A 236 -1.62 4.10 -21.61
N ILE A 237 -2.43 5.02 -21.09
CA ILE A 237 -2.67 6.33 -21.70
C ILE A 237 -1.92 7.43 -20.95
N ARG A 238 -2.17 7.55 -19.63
CA ARG A 238 -1.50 8.52 -18.74
C ARG A 238 -1.85 8.27 -17.28
N GLU A 239 -1.13 8.92 -16.37
CA GLU A 239 -1.59 9.10 -15.00
C GLU A 239 -2.82 10.04 -14.94
N VAL A 240 -3.69 9.79 -13.97
CA VAL A 240 -4.67 10.79 -13.50
C VAL A 240 -3.89 11.83 -12.70
N ALA A 241 -4.02 13.10 -13.08
CA ALA A 241 -3.25 14.18 -12.51
C ALA A 241 -3.68 14.50 -11.06
N PRO A 242 -2.78 15.06 -10.22
CA PRO A 242 -3.13 15.54 -8.89
C PRO A 242 -4.31 16.53 -8.94
N GLY A 243 -5.34 16.25 -8.16
CA GLY A 243 -6.58 17.04 -8.12
C GLY A 243 -7.47 16.92 -9.37
N GLU A 244 -7.22 15.94 -10.23
CA GLU A 244 -8.08 15.65 -11.38
C GLU A 244 -9.25 14.74 -10.99
N LEU A 245 -10.43 15.08 -11.50
CA LEU A 245 -11.59 14.22 -11.58
C LEU A 245 -11.86 13.90 -13.05
N VAL A 246 -11.73 12.63 -13.43
CA VAL A 246 -12.07 12.14 -14.77
C VAL A 246 -13.46 11.51 -14.78
N VAL A 247 -14.32 11.93 -15.71
CA VAL A 247 -15.62 11.32 -15.98
C VAL A 247 -15.54 10.62 -17.32
N ILE A 248 -15.79 9.32 -17.31
CA ILE A 248 -15.67 8.47 -18.48
C ILE A 248 -17.06 7.94 -18.84
N THR A 249 -17.45 8.16 -20.09
CA THR A 249 -18.72 7.70 -20.67
C THR A 249 -18.46 7.03 -22.02
N LYS A 250 -19.53 6.61 -22.71
CA LYS A 250 -19.45 6.13 -24.10
C LYS A 250 -18.93 7.20 -25.08
N SER A 251 -18.98 8.50 -24.76
CA SER A 251 -18.44 9.57 -25.61
C SER A 251 -16.96 9.84 -25.39
N GLY A 252 -16.33 9.22 -24.38
CA GLY A 252 -14.91 9.37 -24.08
C GLY A 252 -14.65 9.85 -22.64
N VAL A 253 -13.48 10.45 -22.45
CA VAL A 253 -12.93 10.90 -21.16
C VAL A 253 -13.01 12.41 -21.06
N GLU A 254 -13.66 12.91 -20.01
CA GLU A 254 -13.72 14.34 -19.66
C GLU A 254 -12.95 14.59 -18.35
N SER A 255 -12.12 15.63 -18.32
CA SER A 255 -11.30 15.99 -17.16
C SER A 255 -11.78 17.27 -16.50
N HIS A 256 -11.95 17.22 -15.19
CA HIS A 256 -12.30 18.35 -14.32
C HIS A 256 -11.25 18.53 -13.23
N PHE A 257 -11.01 19.78 -12.80
CA PHE A 257 -10.06 20.09 -11.72
C PHE A 257 -10.79 20.86 -10.61
N PRO A 258 -11.58 20.16 -9.77
CA PRO A 258 -12.49 20.80 -8.82
C PRO A 258 -11.81 21.35 -7.56
N PHE A 259 -10.52 21.06 -7.39
CA PHE A 259 -9.72 21.44 -6.23
C PHE A 259 -8.76 22.58 -6.56
N ARG A 260 -8.29 23.30 -5.52
CA ARG A 260 -7.21 24.27 -5.70
C ARG A 260 -5.94 23.53 -6.10
N LYS A 261 -5.25 24.03 -7.13
CA LYS A 261 -3.98 23.47 -7.60
C LYS A 261 -2.94 23.54 -6.48
N GLN A 262 -2.29 22.42 -6.21
CA GLN A 262 -1.20 22.31 -5.24
C GLN A 262 0.04 21.71 -5.91
N LYS A 263 1.20 21.87 -5.27
CA LYS A 263 2.42 21.17 -5.71
C LYS A 263 2.26 19.69 -5.33
N PRO A 264 2.50 18.74 -6.26
CA PRO A 264 2.36 17.32 -5.97
C PRO A 264 3.29 16.88 -4.84
N ARG A 265 2.84 15.88 -4.07
CA ARG A 265 3.58 15.21 -2.99
C ARG A 265 3.33 13.71 -3.08
N PHE A 266 3.67 13.11 -4.21
CA PHE A 266 3.48 11.67 -4.44
C PHE A 266 4.15 10.83 -3.36
N CYS A 267 3.54 9.72 -2.94
CA CYS A 267 4.10 8.86 -1.90
C CYS A 267 5.43 8.23 -2.36
N ILE A 268 6.55 8.63 -1.75
CA ILE A 268 7.87 8.09 -2.14
C ILE A 268 7.97 6.58 -1.86
N PHE A 269 7.20 6.07 -0.89
CA PHE A 269 7.22 4.67 -0.49
C PHE A 269 6.65 3.72 -1.57
N GLU A 270 5.91 4.25 -2.54
CA GLU A 270 5.47 3.50 -3.73
C GLU A 270 6.68 3.03 -4.56
N HIS A 271 7.68 3.90 -4.73
CA HIS A 271 8.93 3.54 -5.40
C HIS A 271 9.74 2.54 -4.57
N VAL A 272 9.81 2.73 -3.26
CA VAL A 272 10.63 1.92 -2.35
C VAL A 272 10.12 0.48 -2.26
N TYR A 273 8.81 0.29 -2.07
CA TYR A 273 8.29 -0.99 -1.61
C TYR A 273 6.94 -1.39 -2.19
N PHE A 274 5.94 -0.49 -2.20
CA PHE A 274 4.56 -0.91 -2.42
C PHE A 274 4.22 -1.31 -3.84
N SER A 275 4.60 -0.48 -4.80
CA SER A 275 4.26 -0.76 -6.19
C SER A 275 4.98 -2.01 -6.68
N ARG A 276 4.35 -2.70 -7.62
CA ARG A 276 4.96 -3.85 -8.27
C ARG A 276 6.14 -3.37 -9.14
N PRO A 277 7.28 -4.09 -9.17
CA PRO A 277 8.47 -3.63 -9.91
C PRO A 277 8.24 -3.38 -11.41
N ASP A 278 7.29 -4.08 -12.00
CA ASP A 278 6.89 -3.95 -13.41
C ASP A 278 5.90 -2.81 -13.67
N SER A 279 5.49 -2.06 -12.65
CA SER A 279 4.69 -0.85 -12.81
C SER A 279 5.53 0.38 -13.18
N ILE A 280 4.86 1.36 -13.79
CA ILE A 280 5.44 2.65 -14.19
C ILE A 280 4.80 3.77 -13.35
N ILE A 281 5.64 4.65 -12.80
CA ILE A 281 5.26 5.84 -12.02
C ILE A 281 6.10 7.02 -12.53
N GLY A 282 5.46 8.13 -12.91
CA GLY A 282 6.16 9.32 -13.42
C GLY A 282 7.10 9.00 -14.58
N ASP A 283 6.64 8.16 -15.51
CA ASP A 283 7.39 7.62 -16.66
C ASP A 283 8.63 6.78 -16.31
N ARG A 284 8.77 6.36 -15.05
CA ARG A 284 9.88 5.52 -14.58
C ARG A 284 9.38 4.15 -14.15
N SER A 285 10.12 3.12 -14.54
CA SER A 285 9.93 1.79 -13.98
C SER A 285 10.24 1.78 -12.48
N VAL A 286 9.36 1.18 -11.70
CA VAL A 286 9.58 0.96 -10.26
C VAL A 286 10.82 0.08 -10.04
N TYR A 287 11.04 -0.95 -10.87
CA TYR A 287 12.24 -1.78 -10.84
C TYR A 287 13.51 -0.94 -10.99
N GLU A 288 13.57 -0.08 -12.00
CA GLU A 288 14.75 0.75 -12.26
C GLU A 288 14.99 1.74 -11.13
N THR A 289 13.93 2.31 -10.56
CA THR A 289 14.03 3.18 -9.39
C THR A 289 14.66 2.44 -8.21
N ARG A 290 14.19 1.22 -7.89
CA ARG A 290 14.77 0.39 -6.81
C ARG A 290 16.21 -0.01 -7.08
N ARG A 291 16.56 -0.30 -8.33
CA ARG A 291 17.94 -0.55 -8.73
C ARG A 291 18.81 0.69 -8.47
N GLN A 292 18.33 1.88 -8.81
CA GLN A 292 19.05 3.14 -8.56
C GLN A 292 19.19 3.46 -7.07
N ILE A 293 18.21 3.11 -6.23
CA ILE A 293 18.35 3.19 -4.77
C ILE A 293 19.56 2.36 -4.31
N GLY A 294 19.70 1.14 -4.83
CA GLY A 294 20.87 0.30 -4.56
C GLY A 294 22.20 0.92 -4.99
N VAL A 295 22.21 1.58 -6.15
CA VAL A 295 23.39 2.30 -6.67
C VAL A 295 23.75 3.46 -5.73
N GLU A 296 22.81 4.31 -5.35
CA GLU A 296 23.07 5.43 -4.44
C GLU A 296 23.53 4.93 -3.06
N LEU A 297 22.92 3.87 -2.54
CA LEU A 297 23.32 3.25 -1.27
C LEU A 297 24.76 2.72 -1.28
N ALA A 298 25.20 2.13 -2.40
CA ALA A 298 26.58 1.68 -2.56
C ALA A 298 27.59 2.84 -2.62
N LYS A 299 27.21 3.99 -3.19
CA LYS A 299 28.04 5.20 -3.21
C LYS A 299 28.17 5.82 -1.82
N GLU A 300 27.07 5.91 -1.09
CA GLU A 300 27.02 6.55 0.23
C GLU A 300 27.65 5.68 1.32
N SER A 301 27.52 4.35 1.21
CA SER A 301 27.84 3.42 2.30
C SER A 301 28.57 2.15 1.81
N PRO A 302 29.76 2.28 1.19
CA PRO A 302 30.55 1.13 0.76
C PRO A 302 31.01 0.29 1.96
N VAL A 303 31.28 -0.99 1.71
CA VAL A 303 31.95 -1.89 2.66
C VAL A 303 32.66 -3.00 1.90
N GLU A 304 33.83 -3.38 2.37
CA GLU A 304 34.58 -4.52 1.85
C GLU A 304 33.89 -5.82 2.27
N ALA A 305 33.39 -6.58 1.30
CA ALA A 305 32.70 -7.85 1.54
C ALA A 305 32.84 -8.78 0.34
N ASP A 306 32.36 -10.02 0.47
CA ASP A 306 32.58 -11.07 -0.53
C ASP A 306 31.32 -11.40 -1.34
N LEU A 307 30.14 -10.96 -0.87
CA LEU A 307 28.87 -11.27 -1.50
C LEU A 307 27.80 -10.21 -1.19
N VAL A 308 27.09 -9.76 -2.21
CA VAL A 308 25.81 -9.05 -2.07
C VAL A 308 24.67 -10.06 -2.18
N CYS A 309 23.82 -10.11 -1.17
CA CYS A 309 22.68 -11.01 -1.09
C CYS A 309 21.41 -10.20 -0.77
N PRO A 310 20.33 -10.31 -1.57
CA PRO A 310 19.07 -9.65 -1.27
C PRO A 310 18.31 -10.39 -0.16
N VAL A 311 17.46 -9.65 0.56
CA VAL A 311 16.30 -10.22 1.25
C VAL A 311 15.13 -10.29 0.24
N PRO A 312 14.71 -11.49 -0.18
CA PRO A 312 13.72 -11.63 -1.23
C PRO A 312 12.28 -11.36 -0.74
N ASP A 313 11.37 -10.92 -1.61
CA ASP A 313 11.61 -10.58 -3.03
C ASP A 313 11.92 -9.09 -3.25
N SER A 314 11.58 -8.25 -2.27
CA SER A 314 11.56 -6.79 -2.40
C SER A 314 12.95 -6.15 -2.44
N GLY A 315 13.95 -6.71 -1.74
CA GLY A 315 15.32 -6.22 -1.77
C GLY A 315 16.09 -6.55 -3.06
N VAL A 316 15.54 -7.38 -3.95
CA VAL A 316 16.25 -7.90 -5.13
C VAL A 316 16.75 -6.80 -6.07
N PRO A 317 15.93 -5.83 -6.54
CA PRO A 317 16.42 -4.82 -7.47
C PRO A 317 17.50 -3.92 -6.83
N ALA A 318 17.33 -3.54 -5.56
CA ALA A 318 18.31 -2.75 -4.84
C ALA A 318 19.64 -3.50 -4.65
N ALA A 319 19.60 -4.80 -4.35
CA ALA A 319 20.80 -5.63 -4.26
C ALA A 319 21.55 -5.73 -5.59
N ILE A 320 20.82 -5.84 -6.71
CA ILE A 320 21.40 -5.82 -8.06
C ILE A 320 22.11 -4.49 -8.30
N GLY A 321 21.46 -3.36 -8.00
CA GLY A 321 22.07 -2.04 -8.14
C GLY A 321 23.31 -1.84 -7.26
N PHE A 322 23.23 -2.27 -6.00
CA PHE A 322 24.33 -2.20 -5.05
C PHE A 322 25.54 -3.02 -5.54
N SER A 323 25.30 -4.25 -6.00
CA SER A 323 26.34 -5.12 -6.56
C SER A 323 27.00 -4.52 -7.79
N GLN A 324 26.21 -4.01 -8.74
CA GLN A 324 26.72 -3.38 -9.97
C GLN A 324 27.59 -2.16 -9.65
N GLN A 325 27.20 -1.35 -8.66
CA GLN A 325 27.94 -0.15 -8.29
C GLN A 325 29.18 -0.44 -7.44
N SER A 326 29.13 -1.43 -6.55
CA SER A 326 30.27 -1.79 -5.68
C SER A 326 31.28 -2.73 -6.35
N GLY A 327 30.88 -3.46 -7.40
CA GLY A 327 31.69 -4.51 -8.03
C GLY A 327 31.72 -5.84 -7.25
N ILE A 328 31.05 -5.91 -6.09
CA ILE A 328 30.96 -7.13 -5.28
C ILE A 328 29.94 -8.09 -5.91
N PRO A 329 30.26 -9.38 -6.10
CA PRO A 329 29.36 -10.34 -6.75
C PRO A 329 27.99 -10.47 -6.06
N TYR A 330 26.94 -10.50 -6.86
CA TYR A 330 25.57 -10.78 -6.43
C TYR A 330 25.29 -12.28 -6.45
N ALA A 331 24.62 -12.80 -5.42
CA ALA A 331 24.06 -14.14 -5.44
C ALA A 331 22.83 -14.28 -4.53
N MET A 332 21.95 -15.22 -4.87
CA MET A 332 20.78 -15.56 -4.06
C MET A 332 21.17 -16.45 -2.88
N GLY A 333 21.73 -15.84 -1.83
CA GLY A 333 22.04 -16.51 -0.56
C GLY A 333 20.80 -16.85 0.26
N ILE A 334 19.68 -16.15 0.03
CA ILE A 334 18.37 -16.42 0.64
C ILE A 334 17.36 -16.74 -0.47
N ILE A 335 16.60 -17.82 -0.30
CA ILE A 335 15.53 -18.23 -1.20
C ILE A 335 14.19 -18.18 -0.47
N ARG A 336 13.22 -17.47 -1.04
CA ARG A 336 11.84 -17.45 -0.54
C ARG A 336 11.11 -18.74 -0.96
N ASN A 337 10.42 -19.36 -0.02
CA ASN A 337 9.53 -20.49 -0.30
C ASN A 337 8.22 -19.98 -0.93
N GLN A 338 8.03 -20.27 -2.22
CA GLN A 338 6.86 -19.82 -3.00
C GLN A 338 5.56 -20.52 -2.62
N TYR A 339 5.63 -21.64 -1.90
CA TYR A 339 4.47 -22.46 -1.55
C TYR A 339 3.89 -22.11 -0.17
N MET A 340 4.43 -21.08 0.49
CA MET A 340 3.92 -20.63 1.78
C MET A 340 2.66 -19.77 1.66
N GLY A 341 1.54 -20.28 2.18
CA GLY A 341 0.29 -19.55 2.37
C GLY A 341 0.18 -18.86 3.75
N ARG A 342 -0.95 -18.19 4.00
CA ARG A 342 -1.24 -17.44 5.25
C ARG A 342 -1.57 -18.29 6.48
N THR A 343 -1.60 -19.61 6.36
CA THR A 343 -1.99 -20.50 7.45
C THR A 343 -1.39 -21.88 7.25
N PHE A 344 -0.31 -22.17 7.97
CA PHE A 344 -0.12 -23.52 8.47
C PHE A 344 -0.83 -23.60 9.82
N ILE A 345 -1.62 -24.65 10.04
CA ILE A 345 -2.15 -24.93 11.37
C ILE A 345 -0.93 -25.26 12.24
N GLU A 346 -0.49 -24.32 13.07
CA GLU A 346 0.66 -24.51 13.96
C GLU A 346 0.18 -24.96 15.34
N PRO A 347 0.38 -26.24 15.72
CA PRO A 347 -0.25 -26.79 16.91
C PRO A 347 0.39 -26.39 18.25
N THR A 348 1.50 -25.62 18.28
CA THR A 348 2.18 -25.21 19.54
C THR A 348 2.99 -23.91 19.44
N GLU A 349 3.19 -23.22 20.58
CA GLU A 349 3.96 -21.96 20.73
C GLU A 349 5.43 -22.08 20.28
N GLN A 350 6.01 -23.29 20.34
CA GLN A 350 7.38 -23.58 19.89
C GLN A 350 7.53 -23.54 18.35
N ILE A 351 6.46 -23.87 17.61
CA ILE A 351 6.47 -23.89 16.13
C ILE A 351 6.32 -22.46 15.57
N ARG A 352 5.60 -21.57 16.27
CA ARG A 352 5.44 -20.14 15.89
C ARG A 352 6.74 -19.38 15.73
N ASN A 353 7.77 -19.72 16.49
CA ASN A 353 9.09 -19.10 16.34
C ASN A 353 9.82 -19.52 15.06
N MET A 354 9.39 -20.59 14.39
CA MET A 354 9.96 -21.06 13.11
C MET A 354 9.42 -20.33 11.88
N GLY A 355 8.45 -19.42 12.01
CA GLY A 355 7.76 -18.80 10.87
C GLY A 355 8.67 -18.18 9.78
N VAL A 356 9.77 -17.53 10.17
CA VAL A 356 10.75 -16.98 9.18
C VAL A 356 11.53 -18.09 8.49
N ARG A 357 11.91 -19.16 9.20
CA ARG A 357 12.58 -20.34 8.62
C ARG A 357 11.68 -21.17 7.71
N LEU A 358 10.36 -21.07 7.89
CA LEU A 358 9.40 -21.66 6.94
C LEU A 358 9.35 -20.85 5.63
N LYS A 359 9.44 -19.51 5.74
CA LYS A 359 9.32 -18.57 4.60
C LYS A 359 10.62 -18.44 3.81
N LEU A 360 11.77 -18.49 4.46
CA LEU A 360 13.08 -18.22 3.89
C LEU A 360 14.03 -19.39 4.17
N ASN A 361 14.84 -19.75 3.17
CA ASN A 361 15.89 -20.75 3.29
C ASN A 361 17.23 -20.14 2.90
N VAL A 362 18.29 -20.43 3.66
CA VAL A 362 19.64 -19.93 3.38
C VAL A 362 20.44 -20.97 2.61
N ASN A 363 21.06 -20.55 1.50
CA ASN A 363 21.97 -21.38 0.74
C ASN A 363 23.36 -21.38 1.38
N ARG A 364 23.60 -22.35 2.27
CA ARG A 364 24.84 -22.48 3.04
C ARG A 364 26.10 -22.49 2.16
N ALA A 365 26.04 -23.12 0.99
CA ALA A 365 27.19 -23.21 0.08
C ALA A 365 27.65 -21.83 -0.45
N LEU A 366 26.72 -20.87 -0.55
CA LEU A 366 27.03 -19.51 -0.96
C LEU A 366 27.49 -18.62 0.20
N ILE A 367 27.11 -18.94 1.44
CA ILE A 367 27.26 -18.06 2.61
C ILE A 367 28.46 -18.42 3.49
N ALA A 368 28.79 -19.71 3.61
CA ALA A 368 29.81 -20.17 4.55
C ALA A 368 31.18 -19.49 4.32
N GLY A 369 31.73 -18.90 5.40
CA GLY A 369 33.03 -18.23 5.43
C GLY A 369 33.08 -16.84 4.80
N LYS A 370 31.96 -16.31 4.26
CA LYS A 370 31.93 -15.02 3.57
C LYS A 370 31.48 -13.87 4.47
N ARG A 371 31.97 -12.67 4.18
CA ARG A 371 31.41 -11.40 4.62
C ARG A 371 30.25 -11.04 3.68
N VAL A 372 29.03 -10.96 4.21
CA VAL A 372 27.81 -10.87 3.41
C VAL A 372 27.17 -9.49 3.60
N ILE A 373 26.91 -8.81 2.49
CA ILE A 373 26.07 -7.62 2.44
C ILE A 373 24.64 -8.07 2.22
N LEU A 374 23.79 -7.91 3.23
CA LEU A 374 22.36 -8.14 3.12
C LEU A 374 21.65 -6.85 2.77
N VAL A 375 21.01 -6.83 1.60
CA VAL A 375 20.23 -5.69 1.13
C VAL A 375 18.74 -5.97 1.33
N ASP A 376 18.09 -5.14 2.15
CA ASP A 376 16.65 -5.20 2.41
C ASP A 376 15.98 -3.87 2.04
N ASP A 377 14.66 -3.88 1.89
CA ASP A 377 13.88 -2.70 1.51
C ASP A 377 13.80 -1.67 2.66
N SER A 378 13.56 -2.13 3.88
CA SER A 378 13.17 -1.32 5.03
C SER A 378 13.39 -2.08 6.34
N VAL A 379 13.50 -1.35 7.45
CA VAL A 379 13.51 -1.90 8.81
C VAL A 379 12.52 -1.09 9.64
N VAL A 380 11.51 -1.76 10.21
CA VAL A 380 10.42 -1.10 10.96
C VAL A 380 10.50 -1.44 12.44
N ARG A 381 10.39 -2.72 12.80
CA ARG A 381 10.46 -3.27 14.17
C ARG A 381 11.71 -4.15 14.39
N GLY A 382 12.39 -4.56 13.32
CA GLY A 382 13.66 -5.31 13.32
C GLY A 382 13.58 -6.76 13.80
N THR A 383 12.38 -7.30 14.04
CA THR A 383 12.19 -8.69 14.46
C THR A 383 12.52 -9.67 13.33
N THR A 384 12.14 -9.37 12.09
CA THR A 384 12.45 -10.18 10.91
C THR A 384 13.93 -10.04 10.55
N SER A 385 14.45 -8.80 10.60
CA SER A 385 15.87 -8.50 10.38
C SER A 385 16.79 -9.35 11.26
N ARG A 386 16.52 -9.44 12.57
CA ARG A 386 17.30 -10.29 13.49
C ARG A 386 17.26 -11.77 13.14
N LYS A 387 16.07 -12.29 12.82
CA LYS A 387 15.90 -13.71 12.43
C LYS A 387 16.66 -14.03 11.14
N ILE A 388 16.64 -13.12 10.16
CA ILE A 388 17.42 -13.27 8.92
C ILE A 388 18.92 -13.29 9.22
N ARG A 389 19.39 -12.36 10.05
CA ARG A 389 20.79 -12.32 10.49
C ARG A 389 21.21 -13.62 11.17
N GLU A 390 20.40 -14.15 12.09
CA GLU A 390 20.67 -15.43 12.77
C GLU A 390 20.78 -16.58 11.76
N MET A 391 19.87 -16.67 10.80
CA MET A 391 19.91 -17.71 9.77
C MET A 391 21.16 -17.64 8.89
N ILE A 392 21.67 -16.44 8.62
CA ILE A 392 22.88 -16.22 7.81
C ILE A 392 24.15 -16.61 8.59
N LEU A 393 24.21 -16.30 9.89
CA LEU A 393 25.31 -16.72 10.75
C LEU A 393 25.29 -18.23 11.04
N ASP A 394 24.12 -18.82 11.22
CA ASP A 394 23.95 -20.28 11.35
C ASP A 394 24.44 -21.02 10.10
N ALA A 395 24.33 -20.38 8.92
CA ALA A 395 24.90 -20.86 7.67
C ALA A 395 26.43 -20.65 7.57
N GLY A 396 27.04 -19.97 8.55
CA GLY A 396 28.49 -19.83 8.70
C GLY A 396 29.07 -18.56 8.05
N ALA A 397 28.29 -17.49 7.87
CA ALA A 397 28.85 -16.20 7.46
C ALA A 397 29.91 -15.70 8.46
N ALA A 398 30.96 -15.04 7.96
CA ALA A 398 32.00 -14.43 8.79
C ALA A 398 31.55 -13.07 9.35
N GLU A 399 30.91 -12.25 8.51
CA GLU A 399 30.36 -10.94 8.85
C GLU A 399 29.04 -10.73 8.11
N VAL A 400 28.16 -9.91 8.68
CA VAL A 400 26.85 -9.55 8.15
C VAL A 400 26.67 -8.03 8.18
N HIS A 401 26.65 -7.42 6.99
CA HIS A 401 26.46 -5.98 6.81
C HIS A 401 25.09 -5.68 6.23
N PHE A 402 24.25 -4.96 6.97
CA PHE A 402 22.93 -4.55 6.50
C PHE A 402 23.03 -3.27 5.68
N ARG A 403 22.33 -3.26 4.55
CA ARG A 403 22.17 -2.12 3.65
C ARG A 403 20.69 -1.96 3.34
N ILE A 404 20.08 -0.91 3.89
CA ILE A 404 18.63 -0.71 3.83
C ILE A 404 18.29 0.30 2.74
N ALA A 405 17.48 -0.14 1.78
CA ALA A 405 17.06 0.61 0.60
C ALA A 405 15.91 1.60 0.90
N SER A 406 15.80 2.06 2.14
CA SER A 406 14.94 3.16 2.56
C SER A 406 15.65 3.98 3.64
N PRO A 407 15.36 5.28 3.77
CA PRO A 407 15.70 6.01 4.99
C PRO A 407 15.04 5.37 6.23
N PRO A 408 15.52 5.69 7.44
CA PRO A 408 14.93 5.18 8.67
C PRO A 408 13.46 5.61 8.81
N THR A 409 12.57 4.63 9.02
CA THR A 409 11.12 4.88 9.19
C THR A 409 10.83 5.27 10.63
N ALA A 410 10.90 6.57 10.93
CA ALA A 410 10.76 7.12 12.28
C ALA A 410 9.36 7.67 12.60
N TRP A 411 8.48 7.75 11.61
CA TRP A 411 7.16 8.35 11.73
C TRP A 411 6.07 7.47 11.12
N PRO A 412 4.87 7.42 11.73
CA PRO A 412 3.75 6.71 11.16
C PRO A 412 3.25 7.37 9.87
N CYS A 413 2.60 6.60 9.01
CA CYS A 413 1.88 7.11 7.86
C CYS A 413 0.40 7.30 8.22
N PHE A 414 -0.20 8.36 7.70
CA PHE A 414 -1.64 8.63 7.83
C PHE A 414 -2.35 8.73 6.48
N TYR A 415 -1.72 8.21 5.42
CA TYR A 415 -2.14 8.40 4.03
C TYR A 415 -2.38 7.08 3.31
N GLY A 416 -2.66 6.00 4.04
CA GLY A 416 -2.96 4.71 3.45
C GLY A 416 -1.81 3.70 3.47
N VAL A 417 -0.91 3.80 4.47
CA VAL A 417 0.09 2.77 4.74
C VAL A 417 -0.06 2.34 6.19
N ASP A 418 -0.19 1.04 6.42
CA ASP A 418 -0.31 0.44 7.74
C ASP A 418 1.04 0.49 8.46
N THR A 419 1.28 1.58 9.18
CA THR A 419 2.45 1.74 10.06
C THR A 419 2.07 1.51 11.52
N PRO A 420 2.94 0.89 12.32
CA PRO A 420 2.80 0.88 13.78
C PRO A 420 2.72 2.30 14.37
N GLN A 421 2.25 2.38 15.62
CA GLN A 421 2.43 3.60 16.43
C GLN A 421 3.91 3.97 16.53
N ARG A 422 4.19 5.27 16.67
CA ARG A 422 5.54 5.83 16.60
C ARG A 422 6.51 5.19 17.60
N ASP A 423 6.07 4.93 18.83
CA ASP A 423 6.85 4.28 19.89
C ASP A 423 7.27 2.83 19.57
N LYS A 424 6.61 2.19 18.60
CA LYS A 424 6.93 0.83 18.12
C LYS A 424 7.86 0.83 16.90
N LEU A 425 8.23 1.98 16.37
CA LEU A 425 9.20 2.11 15.29
C LEU A 425 10.61 2.18 15.88
N LEU A 426 11.52 1.31 15.42
CA LEU A 426 12.91 1.30 15.89
C LEU A 426 13.56 2.67 15.70
N ALA A 427 13.47 3.22 14.49
CA ALA A 427 14.08 4.51 14.15
C ALA A 427 13.42 5.73 14.84
N ALA A 428 12.31 5.55 15.56
CA ALA A 428 11.74 6.61 16.39
C ALA A 428 12.37 6.68 17.79
N THR A 429 13.01 5.60 18.23
CA THR A 429 13.53 5.45 19.60
C THR A 429 15.02 5.14 19.66
N MET A 430 15.62 4.76 18.53
CA MET A 430 17.02 4.37 18.42
C MET A 430 17.69 5.13 17.27
N ASP A 431 18.93 5.57 17.49
CA ASP A 431 19.79 6.03 16.41
C ASP A 431 20.35 4.85 15.59
N GLU A 432 21.14 5.15 14.54
CA GLU A 432 21.68 4.12 13.64
C GLU A 432 22.60 3.12 14.35
N GLU A 433 23.41 3.57 15.32
CA GLU A 433 24.34 2.71 16.03
C GLU A 433 23.61 1.86 17.08
N GLU A 434 22.64 2.43 17.77
CA GLU A 434 21.74 1.70 18.66
C GLU A 434 20.94 0.63 17.88
N MET A 435 20.44 0.95 16.69
CA MET A 435 19.80 -0.03 15.81
C MET A 435 20.77 -1.13 15.36
N ARG A 436 22.02 -0.78 14.99
CA ARG A 436 23.05 -1.75 14.61
C ARG A 436 23.31 -2.75 15.75
N GLN A 437 23.45 -2.25 16.97
CA GLN A 437 23.63 -3.05 18.18
C GLN A 437 22.40 -3.92 18.46
N HIS A 438 21.20 -3.35 18.34
CA HIS A 438 19.93 -4.06 18.54
C HIS A 438 19.73 -5.22 17.56
N LEU A 439 20.12 -5.03 16.30
CA LEU A 439 20.08 -6.05 15.25
C LEU A 439 21.26 -7.03 15.32
N ALA A 440 22.30 -6.71 16.09
CA ALA A 440 23.52 -7.49 16.25
C ALA A 440 24.26 -7.79 14.92
N VAL A 441 24.35 -6.79 14.06
CA VAL A 441 25.03 -6.86 12.74
C VAL A 441 26.37 -6.13 12.78
N ASP A 442 27.31 -6.52 11.92
CA ASP A 442 28.66 -5.93 11.87
C ASP A 442 28.63 -4.46 11.40
N SER A 443 27.75 -4.14 10.46
CA SER A 443 27.42 -2.76 10.11
C SER A 443 25.97 -2.63 9.66
N LEU A 444 25.38 -1.47 9.90
CA LEU A 444 24.05 -1.09 9.43
C LEU A 444 24.16 0.28 8.76
N LYS A 445 23.64 0.41 7.55
CA LYS A 445 23.51 1.69 6.86
C LYS A 445 22.20 1.76 6.11
N PHE A 446 21.56 2.92 6.19
CA PHE A 446 20.37 3.28 5.41
C PHE A 446 20.78 4.21 4.28
N ILE A 447 20.02 4.21 3.18
CA ILE A 447 20.17 5.26 2.18
C ILE A 447 19.73 6.60 2.80
N SER A 448 20.47 7.66 2.50
CA SER A 448 20.07 9.01 2.92
C SER A 448 18.77 9.45 2.25
N LEU A 449 18.08 10.42 2.85
CA LEU A 449 16.87 10.98 2.23
C LEU A 449 17.20 11.64 0.88
N ASP A 450 18.33 12.33 0.77
CA ASP A 450 18.78 12.88 -0.51
C ASP A 450 19.15 11.79 -1.53
N GLY A 451 19.76 10.70 -1.10
CA GLY A 451 20.05 9.53 -1.93
C GLY A 451 18.77 8.91 -2.51
N MET A 452 17.74 8.79 -1.68
CA MET A 452 16.41 8.35 -2.12
C MET A 452 15.84 9.29 -3.18
N TYR A 453 15.92 10.61 -2.96
CA TYR A 453 15.46 11.62 -3.92
C TYR A 453 16.24 11.56 -5.25
N ARG A 454 17.57 11.40 -5.21
CA ARG A 454 18.39 11.22 -6.41
C ARG A 454 17.99 9.96 -7.18
N ALA A 455 17.69 8.86 -6.48
CA ALA A 455 17.27 7.61 -7.11
C ALA A 455 15.92 7.71 -7.84
N VAL A 456 14.98 8.52 -7.33
CA VAL A 456 13.69 8.78 -8.00
C VAL A 456 13.77 9.85 -9.10
N GLY A 457 14.93 10.48 -9.30
CA GLY A 457 15.20 11.41 -10.41
C GLY A 457 15.45 12.85 -10.02
N GLU A 458 15.42 13.18 -8.73
CA GLU A 458 15.68 14.53 -8.21
C GLU A 458 17.19 14.69 -8.00
N ALA A 459 17.91 15.08 -9.05
CA ALA A 459 19.38 15.10 -9.07
C ALA A 459 20.03 15.92 -7.93
N ASN A 460 19.34 16.97 -7.45
CA ASN A 460 19.80 17.83 -6.36
C ASN A 460 19.39 17.34 -4.96
N GLY A 461 18.76 16.17 -4.85
CA GLY A 461 18.21 15.66 -3.60
C GLY A 461 16.88 16.31 -3.22
N ARG A 462 16.57 16.30 -1.93
CA ARG A 462 15.31 16.80 -1.37
C ARG A 462 15.35 18.32 -1.24
N ASP A 463 14.33 19.02 -1.77
CA ASP A 463 14.10 20.42 -1.43
C ASP A 463 13.44 20.51 -0.04
N ALA A 464 14.20 20.89 1.00
CA ALA A 464 13.69 21.01 2.36
C ALA A 464 12.55 22.05 2.51
N LYS A 465 12.46 23.05 1.64
CA LYS A 465 11.40 24.08 1.70
C LYS A 465 10.13 23.65 0.97
N SER A 466 10.28 22.83 -0.07
CA SER A 466 9.18 22.39 -0.91
C SER A 466 9.44 20.96 -1.41
N PRO A 467 9.42 19.94 -0.53
CA PRO A 467 9.78 18.58 -0.91
C PRO A 467 8.90 18.09 -2.05
N GLN A 468 9.51 17.42 -3.03
CA GLN A 468 8.84 16.99 -4.26
C GLN A 468 7.93 15.77 -4.02
N TYR A 469 8.20 14.99 -2.97
CA TYR A 469 7.45 13.80 -2.60
C TYR A 469 6.89 13.91 -1.18
N CYS A 470 5.90 13.07 -0.87
CA CYS A 470 5.54 12.78 0.50
C CYS A 470 6.56 11.79 1.07
N ASP A 471 7.37 12.27 2.01
CA ASP A 471 8.37 11.50 2.76
C ASP A 471 8.11 11.53 4.27
N ALA A 472 6.87 11.79 4.68
CA ALA A 472 6.48 12.00 6.07
C ALA A 472 6.91 10.85 7.00
N CYS A 473 6.91 9.61 6.51
CA CYS A 473 7.36 8.43 7.27
C CYS A 473 8.85 8.50 7.69
N PHE A 474 9.64 9.28 6.97
CA PHE A 474 11.07 9.51 7.20
C PHE A 474 11.33 10.88 7.85
N SER A 475 10.73 11.94 7.30
CA SER A 475 11.00 13.34 7.70
C SER A 475 10.16 13.81 8.88
N GLY A 476 8.98 13.23 9.10
CA GLY A 476 7.96 13.75 10.01
C GLY A 476 7.21 14.97 9.47
N GLU A 477 7.48 15.39 8.23
CA GLU A 477 6.81 16.52 7.57
C GLU A 477 5.59 16.03 6.79
N TYR A 478 4.43 16.13 7.41
CA TYR A 478 3.14 15.70 6.84
C TYR A 478 2.58 16.75 5.86
N PRO A 479 2.49 16.47 4.54
CA PRO A 479 1.95 17.43 3.58
C PRO A 479 0.45 17.69 3.74
N VAL A 480 -0.29 16.74 4.31
CA VAL A 480 -1.68 16.92 4.75
C VAL A 480 -1.73 16.74 6.26
N ARG A 481 -2.37 17.68 6.95
CA ARG A 481 -2.54 17.60 8.40
C ARG A 481 -3.28 16.29 8.79
N PRO A 482 -2.71 15.46 9.70
CA PRO A 482 -3.40 14.29 10.23
C PRO A 482 -4.38 14.69 11.35
N SER A 483 -5.46 15.38 10.97
CA SER A 483 -6.35 16.11 11.88
C SER A 483 -6.90 15.25 13.03
N ASP A 484 -7.47 14.08 12.73
CA ASP A 484 -8.02 13.17 13.76
C ASP A 484 -6.94 12.67 14.73
N GLN A 485 -5.72 12.46 14.25
CA GLN A 485 -4.61 11.97 15.08
C GLN A 485 -4.10 13.05 16.02
N ILE A 486 -4.04 14.30 15.54
CA ILE A 486 -3.68 15.46 16.38
C ILE A 486 -4.72 15.65 17.48
N GLU A 487 -6.00 15.50 17.18
CA GLU A 487 -7.07 15.55 18.21
C GLU A 487 -6.94 14.42 19.24
N GLN A 488 -6.34 13.29 18.86
CA GLN A 488 -6.02 12.16 19.74
C GLN A 488 -4.67 12.32 20.48
N GLY A 489 -4.01 13.46 20.34
CA GLY A 489 -2.75 13.76 21.03
C GLY A 489 -1.48 13.40 20.26
N PHE A 490 -1.56 13.13 18.95
CA PHE A 490 -0.37 13.00 18.12
C PHE A 490 0.34 14.35 17.96
N GLU A 491 1.60 14.39 18.35
CA GLU A 491 2.44 15.58 18.20
C GLU A 491 3.22 15.54 16.88
N LEU A 492 3.04 16.58 16.07
CA LEU A 492 3.84 16.80 14.87
C LEU A 492 5.28 17.14 15.24
N LYS A 493 6.21 16.88 14.31
CA LYS A 493 7.58 17.38 14.46
C LYS A 493 7.55 18.90 14.66
N ALA A 494 8.25 19.39 15.68
CA ALA A 494 8.41 20.83 15.89
C ALA A 494 9.07 21.46 14.65
N ALA A 495 8.60 22.64 14.24
CA ALA A 495 9.26 23.40 13.18
C ALA A 495 10.64 23.85 13.69
N GLU A 496 11.70 23.44 12.99
CA GLU A 496 13.09 23.85 13.26
C GLU A 496 13.40 25.22 12.65
#